data_AF-A0AAV0C2F4-F1
#
_entry.id   AF-A0AAV0C2F4-F1
#
_cell.length_a   1.000
_cell.length_b   1.000
_cell.length_c   1.000
_cell.angle_alpha   90.00
_cell.angle_beta   90.00
_cell.angle_gamma   90.00
#
_symmetry.space_group_name_H-M   'P 1'
#
loop_
_entity.id
_entity.type
_entity.pdbx_description
1 polymer ?
#
loop_
_entity_poly.entity_id
_entity_poly.type
_entity_poly.pdbx_seq_one_letter_code
_entity_poly.pdbx_strand_id
1 'polypeptide(L)'
;MACSNCLKTVYADYDTRFPCMHCGKEDAVGTPRSKVNVSITDSTATIDASVFGQSVEKLLLLSSKQIMEIELQGKKASFQYANKRLDKEDYIVQLRSQINSYQTKSGPSYTVTSLHDASHYIVATNANPSTPPSSKMKLPRSGEDDSPIDLKRKRKA
;
A
#
# COMPACT_ATOMS: atom_id res chain seq x y z
N MET A 1 17.54 -2.78 -3.92
CA MET A 1 16.98 -4.08 -3.45
C MET A 1 16.11 -3.87 -2.21
N ALA A 2 15.47 -4.91 -1.69
CA ALA A 2 14.73 -4.90 -0.43
C ALA A 2 15.19 -6.04 0.49
N CYS A 3 15.03 -5.85 1.80
CA CYS A 3 15.26 -6.90 2.79
C CYS A 3 14.24 -8.03 2.61
N SER A 4 14.72 -9.28 2.55
CA SER A 4 13.86 -10.47 2.47
C SER A 4 12.86 -10.62 3.61
N ASN A 5 13.12 -10.01 4.78
CA ASN A 5 12.26 -10.09 5.96
C ASN A 5 11.29 -8.90 6.07
N CYS A 6 11.82 -7.68 6.21
CA CYS A 6 10.98 -6.49 6.48
C CYS A 6 10.59 -5.71 5.22
N LEU A 7 11.08 -6.11 4.06
CA LEU A 7 10.71 -5.57 2.75
C LEU A 7 11.08 -4.10 2.54
N LYS A 8 11.79 -3.47 3.48
CA LYS A 8 12.33 -2.11 3.33
C LYS A 8 13.49 -2.11 2.34
N THR A 9 13.65 -0.98 1.65
CA THR A 9 14.75 -0.75 0.71
C THR A 9 16.10 -0.89 1.41
N VAL A 10 17.03 -1.59 0.76
CA VAL A 10 18.40 -1.81 1.24
C VAL A 10 19.40 -1.69 0.09
N TYR A 11 20.66 -1.48 0.45
CA TYR A 11 21.80 -1.36 -0.48
C TYR A 11 22.52 -2.68 -0.75
N ALA A 12 22.08 -3.80 -0.16
CA ALA A 12 22.63 -5.12 -0.49
C ALA A 12 22.31 -5.51 -1.93
N ASP A 13 23.26 -6.15 -2.60
CA ASP A 13 23.06 -6.72 -3.93
C ASP A 13 22.11 -7.92 -3.90
N TYR A 14 21.63 -8.31 -5.07
CA TYR A 14 20.77 -9.50 -5.20
C TYR A 14 21.48 -10.74 -4.63
N ASP A 15 20.72 -11.51 -3.84
CA ASP A 15 21.14 -12.78 -3.22
C ASP A 15 22.33 -12.64 -2.22
N THR A 16 22.70 -11.42 -1.87
CA THR A 16 23.74 -11.16 -0.88
C THR A 16 23.15 -11.14 0.53
N ARG A 17 23.81 -11.85 1.47
CA ARG A 17 23.45 -11.86 2.89
C ARG A 17 23.98 -10.62 3.60
N PHE A 18 23.18 -10.02 4.46
CA PHE A 18 23.55 -8.83 5.22
C PHE A 18 22.76 -8.69 6.53
N PRO A 19 23.32 -8.02 7.54
CA PRO A 19 22.58 -7.64 8.74
C PRO A 19 21.65 -6.46 8.46
N CYS A 20 20.35 -6.65 8.64
CA CYS A 20 19.34 -5.64 8.30
C CYS A 20 19.16 -4.62 9.42
N MET A 21 19.66 -3.39 9.21
CA MET A 21 19.52 -2.25 10.14
C MET A 21 18.07 -1.81 10.41
N HIS A 22 17.10 -2.25 9.60
CA HIS A 22 15.70 -1.88 9.77
C HIS A 22 14.90 -2.83 10.66
N CYS A 23 15.26 -4.11 10.73
CA CYS A 23 14.50 -5.11 11.47
C CYS A 23 15.35 -6.01 12.37
N GLY A 24 16.67 -5.81 12.41
CA GLY A 24 17.60 -6.57 13.26
C GLY A 24 17.85 -8.01 12.82
N LYS A 25 17.45 -8.40 11.60
CA LYS A 25 17.71 -9.74 11.06
C LYS A 25 19.17 -9.82 10.57
N GLU A 26 20.00 -10.61 11.25
CA GLU A 26 21.45 -10.73 10.98
C GLU A 26 21.79 -11.36 9.62
N ASP A 27 20.95 -12.26 9.13
CA ASP A 27 21.15 -13.05 7.91
C ASP A 27 20.10 -12.76 6.83
N ALA A 28 19.65 -11.50 6.73
CA ALA A 28 18.72 -11.09 5.69
C ALA A 28 19.36 -11.21 4.29
N VAL A 29 18.54 -11.39 3.26
CA VAL A 29 18.99 -11.53 1.87
C VAL A 29 18.46 -10.37 1.04
N GLY A 30 19.30 -9.82 0.16
CA GLY A 30 18.91 -8.79 -0.79
C GLY A 30 18.01 -9.36 -1.88
N THR A 31 16.74 -8.94 -1.89
CA THR A 31 15.75 -9.43 -2.87
C THR A 31 15.23 -8.30 -3.76
N PRO A 32 15.00 -8.53 -5.07
CA PRO A 32 14.33 -7.56 -5.91
C PRO A 32 12.90 -7.34 -5.44
N ARG A 33 12.47 -6.08 -5.43
CA ARG A 33 11.10 -5.70 -5.06
C ARG A 33 10.65 -4.59 -5.99
N SER A 34 9.68 -4.89 -6.84
CA SER A 34 9.17 -3.93 -7.80
C SER A 34 8.35 -2.83 -7.14
N LYS A 35 8.44 -1.63 -7.70
CA LYS A 35 7.57 -0.49 -7.43
C LYS A 35 7.15 0.09 -8.77
N VAL A 36 5.85 0.28 -8.98
CA VAL A 36 5.34 1.03 -10.12
C VAL A 36 4.41 2.14 -9.62
N ASN A 37 4.39 3.24 -10.35
CA ASN A 37 3.36 4.26 -10.17
C ASN A 37 2.25 3.99 -11.18
N VAL A 38 1.01 4.13 -10.74
CA VAL A 38 -0.19 3.95 -11.54
C VAL A 38 -1.06 5.19 -11.41
N SER A 39 -1.77 5.53 -12.47
CA SER A 39 -2.80 6.55 -12.46
C SER A 39 -4.15 5.83 -12.48
N ILE A 40 -4.99 6.13 -11.49
CA ILE A 40 -6.33 5.58 -11.34
C ILE A 40 -7.29 6.68 -11.69
N THR A 41 -8.13 6.47 -12.70
CA THR A 41 -9.06 7.48 -13.21
C THR A 41 -10.48 6.96 -13.10
N ASP A 42 -11.36 7.78 -12.54
CA ASP A 42 -12.81 7.59 -12.59
C ASP A 42 -13.49 8.79 -13.27
N SER A 43 -14.82 8.86 -13.25
CA SER A 43 -15.58 9.95 -13.85
C SER A 43 -15.35 11.32 -13.19
N THR A 44 -14.72 11.35 -12.01
CA THR A 44 -14.56 12.56 -11.18
C THR A 44 -13.13 13.08 -11.19
N ALA A 45 -12.14 12.20 -11.10
CA ALA A 45 -10.76 12.59 -10.90
C ALA A 45 -9.77 11.51 -11.36
N THR A 46 -8.51 11.91 -11.44
CA THR A 46 -7.37 11.00 -11.55
C THR A 46 -6.51 11.10 -10.30
N ILE A 47 -6.11 9.96 -9.75
CA ILE A 47 -5.23 9.86 -8.60
C ILE A 47 -3.99 9.06 -8.98
N ASP A 48 -2.81 9.62 -8.72
CA ASP A 48 -1.55 8.90 -8.82
C ASP A 48 -1.27 8.12 -7.52
N ALA A 49 -0.98 6.83 -7.66
CA ALA A 49 -0.70 5.93 -6.56
C ALA A 49 0.54 5.07 -6.83
N SER A 50 1.16 4.58 -5.76
CA SER A 50 2.24 3.59 -5.86
C SER A 50 1.72 2.17 -5.57
N VAL A 51 2.23 1.19 -6.32
CA VAL A 51 2.01 -0.24 -6.12
C VAL A 51 3.36 -0.89 -5.82
N PHE A 52 3.41 -1.82 -4.87
CA PHE A 52 4.67 -2.42 -4.39
C PHE A 52 4.66 -3.95 -4.38
N GLY A 53 5.83 -4.54 -4.61
CA GLY A 53 6.13 -5.96 -4.44
C GLY A 53 5.14 -6.86 -5.18
N GLN A 54 4.61 -7.85 -4.48
CA GLN A 54 3.71 -8.87 -5.06
C GLN A 54 2.49 -8.29 -5.77
N SER A 55 1.97 -7.14 -5.35
CA SER A 55 0.86 -6.48 -6.05
C SER A 55 1.27 -6.03 -7.46
N VAL A 56 2.50 -5.57 -7.64
CA VAL A 56 3.06 -5.24 -8.96
C VAL A 56 3.21 -6.51 -9.79
N GLU A 57 3.69 -7.59 -9.19
CA GLU A 57 3.89 -8.85 -9.91
C GLU A 57 2.58 -9.42 -10.45
N LYS A 58 1.51 -9.35 -9.66
CA LYS A 58 0.15 -9.70 -10.09
C LYS A 58 -0.39 -8.77 -11.18
N LEU A 59 -0.03 -7.49 -11.13
CA LEU A 59 -0.46 -6.52 -12.13
C LEU A 59 0.20 -6.77 -13.49
N LEU A 60 1.52 -7.00 -13.47
CA LEU A 60 2.36 -7.13 -14.65
C LEU A 60 2.51 -8.55 -15.17
N LEU A 61 2.10 -9.56 -14.38
CA LEU A 61 2.35 -10.99 -14.63
C LEU A 61 3.84 -11.30 -14.80
N LEU A 62 4.69 -10.56 -14.09
CA LEU A 62 6.14 -10.70 -14.06
C LEU A 62 6.61 -10.61 -12.62
N SER A 63 7.47 -11.53 -12.19
CA SER A 63 8.11 -11.44 -10.88
C SER A 63 9.08 -10.25 -10.81
N SER A 64 9.33 -9.73 -9.60
CA SER A 64 10.32 -8.65 -9.40
C SER A 64 11.71 -9.05 -9.91
N LYS A 65 12.04 -10.35 -9.84
CA LYS A 65 13.29 -10.91 -10.37
C LYS A 65 13.35 -10.84 -11.90
N GLN A 66 12.28 -11.27 -12.59
CA GLN A 66 12.23 -11.17 -14.05
C GLN A 66 12.33 -9.72 -14.53
N ILE A 67 11.68 -8.78 -13.83
CA ILE A 67 11.78 -7.34 -14.15
C ILE A 67 13.23 -6.87 -14.01
N MET A 68 13.91 -7.22 -12.90
CA MET A 68 15.34 -6.92 -12.71
C MET A 68 16.20 -7.52 -13.83
N GLU A 69 15.99 -8.78 -14.20
CA GLU A 69 16.76 -9.44 -15.28
C GLU A 69 16.55 -8.78 -16.65
N ILE A 70 15.33 -8.33 -16.96
CA ILE A 70 15.03 -7.57 -18.17
C ILE A 70 15.80 -6.23 -18.16
N GLU A 71 15.81 -5.52 -17.04
CA GLU A 71 16.53 -4.26 -16.88
C GLU A 71 18.06 -4.44 -16.99
N LEU A 72 18.60 -5.52 -16.42
CA LEU A 72 20.02 -5.87 -16.54
C LEU A 72 20.45 -6.17 -17.99
N GLN A 73 19.52 -6.64 -18.84
CA GLN A 73 19.76 -6.81 -20.28
C GLN A 73 19.66 -5.49 -21.07
N GLY A 74 19.52 -4.34 -20.39
CA GLY A 74 19.33 -3.03 -21.04
C GLY A 74 17.95 -2.85 -21.68
N LYS A 75 17.01 -3.76 -21.42
CA LYS A 75 15.63 -3.68 -21.90
C LYS A 75 14.75 -3.02 -20.84
N LYS A 76 13.62 -2.46 -21.26
CA LYS A 76 12.58 -2.00 -20.32
C LYS A 76 11.47 -3.02 -20.25
N ALA A 77 10.97 -3.32 -19.05
CA ALA A 77 9.76 -4.12 -18.90
C ALA A 77 8.60 -3.42 -19.63
N SER A 78 7.94 -4.13 -20.54
CA SER A 78 6.80 -3.58 -21.27
C SER A 78 5.54 -3.68 -20.41
N PHE A 79 4.90 -2.54 -20.17
CA PHE A 79 3.61 -2.48 -19.47
C PHE A 79 2.43 -2.53 -20.44
N GLN A 80 2.66 -2.66 -21.75
CA GLN A 80 1.59 -2.60 -22.75
C GLN A 80 0.52 -3.68 -22.54
N TYR A 81 0.93 -4.90 -22.21
CA TYR A 81 -0.03 -5.98 -21.96
C TYR A 81 -0.86 -5.70 -20.69
N ALA A 82 -0.22 -5.23 -19.62
CA ALA A 82 -0.91 -4.85 -18.40
C ALA A 82 -1.91 -3.71 -18.65
N ASN A 83 -1.50 -2.63 -19.32
CA ASN A 83 -2.38 -1.51 -19.64
C ASN A 83 -3.56 -1.95 -20.52
N LYS A 84 -3.33 -2.71 -21.60
CA LYS A 84 -4.41 -3.24 -22.45
C LYS A 84 -5.43 -4.10 -21.71
N ARG A 85 -5.02 -4.77 -20.62
CA ARG A 85 -5.91 -5.56 -19.77
C ARG A 85 -6.65 -4.69 -18.76
N LEU A 86 -5.96 -3.71 -18.18
CA LEU A 86 -6.53 -2.77 -17.22
C LEU A 86 -7.52 -1.80 -17.85
N ASP A 87 -7.34 -1.45 -19.12
CA ASP A 87 -8.22 -0.54 -19.86
C ASP A 87 -9.57 -1.17 -20.26
N LYS A 88 -9.70 -2.50 -20.14
CA LYS A 88 -10.90 -3.23 -20.60
C LYS A 88 -11.92 -3.52 -19.51
N GLU A 89 -11.47 -3.55 -18.27
CA GLU A 89 -12.25 -4.04 -17.13
C GLU A 89 -12.28 -2.97 -16.05
N ASP A 90 -13.38 -2.89 -15.32
CA ASP A 90 -13.47 -2.05 -14.13
C ASP A 90 -12.87 -2.75 -12.92
N TYR A 91 -12.22 -1.98 -12.06
CA TYR A 91 -11.58 -2.49 -10.85
C TYR A 91 -11.98 -1.69 -9.61
N ILE A 92 -12.18 -2.40 -8.51
CA ILE A 92 -12.21 -1.79 -7.18
C ILE A 92 -10.78 -1.74 -6.64
N VAL A 93 -10.30 -0.52 -6.40
CA VAL A 93 -8.96 -0.27 -5.87
C VAL A 93 -9.07 0.19 -4.42
N GLN A 94 -8.42 -0.54 -3.51
CA GLN A 94 -8.27 -0.08 -2.14
C GLN A 94 -7.00 0.76 -2.00
N LEU A 95 -7.16 2.00 -1.54
CA LEU A 95 -6.08 2.96 -1.36
C LEU A 95 -5.79 3.20 0.12
N ARG A 96 -4.50 3.30 0.45
CA ARG A 96 -4.02 3.88 1.70
C ARG A 96 -3.50 5.27 1.41
N SER A 97 -4.10 6.28 2.05
CA SER A 97 -3.59 7.65 2.04
C SER A 97 -2.59 7.86 3.17
N GLN A 98 -1.51 8.56 2.89
CA GLN A 98 -0.51 9.01 3.87
C GLN A 98 -0.05 10.42 3.51
N ILE A 99 0.05 11.30 4.51
CA ILE A 99 0.64 12.62 4.30
C ILE A 99 2.15 12.44 4.30
N ASN A 100 2.77 12.64 3.14
CA ASN A 100 4.23 12.71 3.06
C ASN A 100 4.63 14.17 3.21
N SER A 101 5.34 14.48 4.30
CA SER A 101 6.08 15.73 4.44
C SER A 101 7.55 15.44 4.15
N TYR A 102 7.98 15.71 2.91
CA TYR A 102 9.40 15.71 2.58
C TYR A 102 9.82 17.15 2.31
N GLN A 103 10.73 17.66 3.15
CA GLN A 103 11.15 19.05 3.14
C GLN A 103 9.96 20.02 3.28
N THR A 104 9.77 20.93 2.32
CA THR A 104 8.78 22.01 2.32
C THR A 104 7.48 21.68 1.59
N LYS A 105 7.37 20.50 0.97
CA LYS A 105 6.14 20.05 0.30
C LYS A 105 5.48 18.97 1.14
N SER A 106 4.29 19.27 1.64
CA SER A 106 3.38 18.28 2.19
C SER A 106 2.27 18.00 1.18
N GLY A 107 1.98 16.73 0.95
CA GLY A 107 0.90 16.31 0.08
C GLY A 107 0.44 14.90 0.43
N PRO A 108 -0.82 14.55 0.11
CA PRO A 108 -1.27 13.19 0.23
C PRO A 108 -0.50 12.33 -0.78
N SER A 109 -0.11 11.15 -0.33
CA SER A 109 0.44 10.09 -1.16
C SER A 109 -0.46 8.88 -1.02
N TYR A 110 -0.73 8.22 -2.14
CA TYR A 110 -1.62 7.08 -2.19
C TYR A 110 -0.83 5.81 -2.52
N THR A 111 -1.14 4.75 -1.80
CA THR A 111 -0.60 3.41 -2.06
C THR A 111 -1.74 2.44 -2.29
N VAL A 112 -1.68 1.68 -3.37
CA VAL A 112 -2.63 0.61 -3.64
C VAL A 112 -2.35 -0.56 -2.69
N THR A 113 -3.33 -0.93 -1.87
CA THR A 113 -3.23 -2.07 -0.95
C THR A 113 -3.88 -3.33 -1.50
N SER A 114 -4.94 -3.19 -2.31
CA SER A 114 -5.58 -4.29 -3.01
C SER A 114 -6.24 -3.82 -4.31
N LEU A 115 -6.43 -4.76 -5.23
CA LEU A 115 -7.07 -4.58 -6.52
C LEU A 115 -8.00 -5.77 -6.74
N HIS A 116 -9.28 -5.49 -7.00
CA HIS A 116 -10.30 -6.49 -7.24
C HIS A 116 -11.06 -6.17 -8.53
N ASP A 117 -11.44 -7.21 -9.28
CA ASP A 117 -12.31 -7.07 -10.43
C ASP A 117 -13.70 -6.62 -9.97
N ALA A 118 -14.24 -5.57 -10.61
CA ALA A 118 -15.54 -5.00 -10.24
C ALA A 118 -16.71 -5.91 -10.58
N SER A 119 -16.54 -6.89 -11.48
CA SER A 119 -17.59 -7.87 -11.84
C SER A 119 -18.10 -8.69 -10.65
N HIS A 120 -17.28 -8.84 -9.61
CA HIS A 120 -17.65 -9.53 -8.36
C HIS A 120 -18.42 -8.65 -7.37
N TYR A 121 -18.59 -7.36 -7.68
CA TYR A 121 -19.26 -6.41 -6.81
C TYR A 121 -20.52 -5.89 -7.50
N ILE A 122 -21.66 -6.08 -6.86
CA ILE A 122 -22.87 -5.34 -7.23
C ILE A 122 -22.63 -3.90 -6.76
N VAL A 123 -22.05 -3.08 -7.65
CA VAL A 123 -22.04 -1.64 -7.46
C VAL A 123 -23.50 -1.21 -7.55
N ALA A 124 -24.14 -0.97 -6.41
CA ALA A 124 -25.45 -0.36 -6.38
C ALA A 124 -25.31 1.04 -6.98
N THR A 125 -25.49 1.16 -8.29
CA THR A 125 -25.62 2.43 -8.99
C THR A 125 -26.96 3.03 -8.58
N ASN A 126 -27.02 3.61 -7.39
CA ASN A 126 -28.12 4.47 -7.01
C ASN A 126 -27.93 5.80 -7.72
N ALA A 127 -28.42 5.85 -8.96
CA ALA A 127 -28.82 7.08 -9.59
C ALA A 127 -30.01 7.65 -8.80
N ASN A 128 -29.76 8.59 -7.88
CA ASN A 128 -30.52 9.84 -7.78
C ASN A 128 -29.92 10.81 -6.75
N PRO A 129 -29.90 12.13 -7.03
CA PRO A 129 -29.35 13.15 -6.14
C PRO A 129 -30.43 13.65 -5.19
N SER A 130 -30.35 13.28 -3.90
CA SER A 130 -30.76 14.14 -2.77
C SER A 130 -30.68 13.39 -1.46
N THR A 131 -30.19 14.12 -0.46
CA THR A 131 -30.23 13.86 1.00
C THR A 131 -29.02 13.09 1.58
N PRO A 132 -28.20 13.72 2.43
CA PRO A 132 -27.12 13.02 3.14
C PRO A 132 -27.70 12.16 4.29
N PRO A 133 -27.22 10.93 4.50
CA PRO A 133 -27.55 10.20 5.70
C PRO A 133 -26.77 10.79 6.88
N SER A 134 -27.47 11.50 7.76
CA SER A 134 -26.99 11.86 9.08
C SER A 134 -26.86 10.61 9.93
N SER A 135 -25.64 10.11 10.16
CA SER A 135 -25.39 9.15 11.24
C SER A 135 -24.55 9.81 12.33
N LYS A 136 -25.24 10.40 13.30
CA LYS A 136 -24.68 10.73 14.62
C LYS A 136 -24.46 9.41 15.37
N MET A 137 -23.22 8.95 15.52
CA MET A 137 -22.93 7.91 16.52
C MET A 137 -22.86 8.59 17.90
N LYS A 138 -23.85 8.27 18.75
CA LYS A 138 -23.85 8.56 20.19
C LYS A 138 -23.00 7.51 20.92
N LEU A 139 -22.16 7.94 21.85
CA LEU A 139 -21.59 7.07 22.89
C LEU A 139 -22.67 6.71 23.94
N PRO A 140 -22.62 5.51 24.56
CA PRO A 140 -23.48 5.19 25.69
C PRO A 140 -23.02 5.94 26.95
N ARG A 141 -23.97 6.54 27.68
CA ARG A 141 -23.82 7.07 29.05
C ARG A 141 -24.55 6.15 30.03
N SER A 142 -23.81 5.66 31.01
CA SER A 142 -24.24 5.26 32.36
C SER A 142 -22.93 5.16 33.15
N GLY A 143 -22.68 5.77 34.29
CA GLY A 143 -23.43 6.46 35.34
C GLY A 143 -22.42 6.47 36.51
N GLU A 144 -22.25 7.61 37.16
CA GLU A 144 -21.24 7.86 38.20
C GLU A 144 -21.56 7.10 39.50
N ASP A 145 -20.55 6.52 40.18
CA ASP A 145 -20.12 7.04 41.50
C ASP A 145 -18.89 6.31 42.11
N ASP A 146 -18.04 7.17 42.68
CA ASP A 146 -17.13 7.03 43.83
C ASP A 146 -15.83 6.17 43.84
N SER A 147 -14.72 6.90 43.63
CA SER A 147 -13.62 7.10 44.60
C SER A 147 -12.58 5.98 44.89
N PRO A 148 -11.34 6.33 45.34
CA PRO A 148 -10.11 5.85 44.69
C PRO A 148 -9.31 4.81 45.50
N ILE A 149 -8.57 3.95 44.79
CA ILE A 149 -7.56 3.06 45.41
C ILE A 149 -6.18 3.37 44.82
N ASP A 150 -5.34 3.91 45.71
CA ASP A 150 -3.89 4.08 45.64
C ASP A 150 -3.19 2.71 45.48
N LEU A 151 -2.36 2.55 44.45
CA LEU A 151 -1.35 1.48 44.40
C LEU A 151 -0.08 1.97 43.70
N LYS A 152 0.85 2.44 44.53
CA LYS A 152 2.27 2.64 44.25
C LYS A 152 2.99 1.38 43.74
N ARG A 153 4.12 1.64 43.05
CA ARG A 153 5.33 0.81 42.78
C ARG A 153 5.38 0.18 41.37
N LYS A 154 6.53 0.11 40.68
CA LYS A 154 7.91 0.61 40.86
C LYS A 154 8.59 0.45 39.49
N ARG A 155 9.43 1.41 39.10
CA ARG A 155 10.45 1.20 38.05
C ARG A 155 11.48 0.18 38.53
N LYS A 156 11.99 -0.66 37.62
CA LYS A 156 13.30 -1.30 37.75
C LYS A 156 14.11 -1.04 36.48
N ALA A 157 15.41 -0.90 36.73
CA ALA A 157 16.49 -0.41 35.89
C ALA A 157 16.72 -1.22 34.61
#